data_AF-A0AAJ1KR83-F1
#
_entry.id   AF-A0AAJ1KR83-F1
#
_cell.length_a   1.000
_cell.length_b   1.000
_cell.length_c   1.000
_cell.angle_alpha   90.00
_cell.angle_beta   90.00
_cell.angle_gamma   90.00
#
_symmetry.space_group_name_H-M   'P 1'
#
loop_
_entity.id
_entity.type
_entity.pdbx_description
1 polymer ?
#
loop_
_entity_poly.entity_id
_entity_poly.type
_entity_poly.pdbx_seq_one_letter_code
_entity_poly.pdbx_strand_id
1 'polypeptide(L)'
;MVLGISDQQAGAKAVILPTSSPLNKILWSVDDRTGEIVLAASEELLLGICGDRMGSGAAIELQVRGNKATQRWDLVSSRRFIKSKQNPSFVMDSYNRGTNQGNPIILFEFNGSEAQQWVFVPMDMLTANSPE
;
A
#
# COMPACT_ATOMS: atom_id res chain seq x y z
N MET A 1 -1.91 3.56 -13.22
CA MET A 1 -2.59 2.91 -12.08
C MET A 1 -1.75 3.11 -10.83
N VAL A 2 -2.36 3.16 -9.66
CA VAL A 2 -1.71 3.44 -8.37
C VAL A 2 -2.26 2.53 -7.27
N LEU A 3 -1.50 2.37 -6.19
CA LEU A 3 -2.00 1.78 -4.95
C LEU A 3 -3.00 2.76 -4.32
N GLY A 4 -4.22 2.29 -4.09
CA GLY A 4 -5.25 3.04 -3.40
C GLY A 4 -6.05 2.16 -2.44
N ILE A 5 -7.13 2.72 -1.90
CA ILE A 5 -8.02 2.03 -0.99
C ILE A 5 -9.45 1.98 -1.51
N SER A 6 -10.14 0.86 -1.28
CA SER A 6 -11.54 0.69 -1.70
C SER A 6 -12.47 1.71 -1.03
N ASP A 7 -12.23 2.01 0.25
CA ASP A 7 -13.00 2.94 1.07
C ASP A 7 -12.15 3.53 2.21
N GLN A 8 -12.64 4.54 2.92
CA GLN A 8 -11.90 5.31 3.93
C GLN A 8 -12.19 4.88 5.38
N GLN A 9 -12.55 3.61 5.56
CA GLN A 9 -12.84 3.02 6.88
C GLN A 9 -11.91 1.86 7.19
N ALA A 10 -11.77 1.53 8.48
CA ALA A 10 -11.03 0.34 8.90
C ALA A 10 -11.62 -0.94 8.23
N GLY A 11 -10.74 -1.84 7.83
CA GLY A 11 -11.07 -3.06 7.08
C GLY A 11 -11.21 -2.86 5.57
N ALA A 12 -11.21 -1.62 5.07
CA ALA A 12 -11.17 -1.36 3.64
C ALA A 12 -9.89 -1.92 3.01
N LYS A 13 -9.99 -2.52 1.81
CA LYS A 13 -8.88 -3.23 1.19
C LYS A 13 -8.05 -2.32 0.31
N ALA A 14 -6.73 -2.52 0.32
CA ALA A 14 -5.85 -1.92 -0.66
C ALA A 14 -6.08 -2.56 -2.02
N VAL A 15 -6.21 -1.72 -3.04
CA VAL A 15 -6.53 -2.12 -4.40
C VAL A 15 -5.80 -1.22 -5.40
N ILE A 16 -5.71 -1.70 -6.63
CA ILE A 16 -5.25 -0.91 -7.76
C ILE A 16 -6.34 0.07 -8.18
N LEU A 17 -6.03 1.37 -8.26
CA LEU A 17 -6.94 2.43 -8.70
C LEU A 17 -6.35 3.26 -9.87
N PRO A 18 -7.19 3.91 -10.70
CA PRO A 18 -6.73 4.92 -11.65
C PRO A 18 -6.02 6.08 -10.94
N THR A 19 -5.04 6.70 -11.60
CA THR A 19 -4.36 7.91 -11.10
C THR A 19 -5.30 9.11 -10.96
N SER A 20 -6.41 9.12 -11.70
CA SER A 20 -7.48 10.12 -11.63
C SER A 20 -8.47 9.88 -10.48
N SER A 21 -8.26 8.87 -9.65
CA SER A 21 -9.13 8.60 -8.50
C SER A 21 -9.03 9.73 -7.47
N PRO A 22 -10.08 9.93 -6.65
CA PRO A 22 -10.04 10.93 -5.57
C PRO A 22 -8.80 10.79 -4.69
N LEU A 23 -8.12 11.90 -4.41
CA LEU A 23 -6.86 11.93 -3.65
C LEU A 23 -7.00 11.31 -2.25
N ASN A 24 -8.17 11.46 -1.63
CA ASN A 24 -8.49 10.83 -0.34
C ASN A 24 -8.59 9.29 -0.39
N LYS A 25 -8.36 8.66 -1.55
CA LYS A 25 -8.23 7.20 -1.70
C LYS A 25 -6.87 6.74 -2.21
N ILE A 26 -6.02 7.64 -2.72
CA ILE A 26 -4.76 7.26 -3.40
C ILE A 26 -3.52 8.00 -2.87
N LEU A 27 -3.70 8.96 -1.97
CA LEU A 27 -2.61 9.71 -1.37
C LEU A 27 -2.21 9.10 -0.02
N TRP A 28 -0.90 8.92 0.16
CA TRP A 28 -0.32 8.28 1.32
C TRP A 28 0.74 9.18 1.95
N SER A 29 0.70 9.31 3.27
CA SER A 29 1.79 9.86 4.08
C SER A 29 2.69 8.71 4.50
N VAL A 30 3.98 8.82 4.21
CA VAL A 30 4.96 7.75 4.44
C VAL A 30 6.00 8.23 5.46
N ASP A 31 6.19 7.47 6.53
CA ASP A 31 7.28 7.67 7.50
C ASP A 31 8.29 6.53 7.36
N ASP A 32 9.42 6.80 6.71
CA ASP A 32 10.47 5.82 6.42
C ASP A 32 11.14 5.27 7.69
N ARG A 33 11.18 6.07 8.77
CA ARG A 33 11.80 5.69 10.04
C ARG A 33 10.93 4.66 10.76
N THR A 34 9.64 4.94 10.90
CA THR A 34 8.71 4.01 11.56
C THR A 34 8.30 2.88 10.62
N GLY A 35 8.17 3.16 9.33
CA GLY A 35 7.62 2.27 8.31
C GLY A 35 6.10 2.38 8.18
N GLU A 36 5.51 3.47 8.65
CA GLU A 36 4.06 3.69 8.55
C GLU A 36 3.70 4.21 7.16
N ILE A 37 2.66 3.62 6.55
CA ILE A 37 2.02 4.12 5.33
C ILE A 37 0.59 4.49 5.71
N VAL A 38 0.37 5.78 5.97
CA VAL A 38 -0.86 6.35 6.51
C VAL A 38 -1.69 6.91 5.37
N LEU A 39 -3.01 6.68 5.37
CA LEU A 39 -3.89 7.33 4.41
C LEU A 39 -3.82 8.84 4.64
N ALA A 40 -3.44 9.65 3.65
CA ALA A 40 -3.24 11.08 3.89
C ALA A 40 -4.51 11.83 4.32
N ALA A 41 -5.69 11.29 4.02
CA ALA A 41 -6.98 11.82 4.47
C ALA A 41 -7.37 11.40 5.92
N SER A 42 -6.50 10.69 6.65
CA SER A 42 -6.74 10.23 8.01
C SER A 42 -5.47 10.29 8.85
N GLU A 43 -5.59 10.71 10.12
CA GLU A 43 -4.49 10.60 11.08
C GLU A 43 -4.45 9.26 11.81
N GLU A 44 -5.48 8.43 11.65
CA GLU A 44 -5.68 7.21 12.44
C GLU A 44 -5.58 5.93 11.61
N LEU A 45 -5.71 6.00 10.28
CA LEU A 45 -5.76 4.82 9.43
C LEU A 45 -4.47 4.63 8.62
N LEU A 46 -3.89 3.45 8.72
CA LEU A 46 -2.69 3.04 7.99
C LEU A 46 -2.86 1.68 7.30
N LEU A 47 -1.96 1.36 6.39
CA LEU A 47 -1.91 0.04 5.75
C LEU A 47 -1.31 -1.00 6.68
N GLY A 48 -2.06 -2.07 6.93
CA GLY A 48 -1.62 -3.23 7.68
C GLY A 48 -2.01 -4.54 7.02
N ILE A 49 -1.39 -5.63 7.49
CA ILE A 49 -1.70 -6.99 7.06
C ILE A 49 -3.01 -7.43 7.73
N CYS A 50 -3.99 -7.84 6.92
CA CYS A 50 -5.31 -8.23 7.38
C CYS A 50 -5.25 -9.32 8.46
N GLY A 51 -5.87 -9.05 9.61
CA GLY A 51 -5.93 -9.96 10.74
C GLY A 51 -4.57 -10.40 11.29
N ASP A 52 -3.52 -9.60 11.07
CA ASP A 52 -2.13 -9.92 11.46
C ASP A 52 -1.61 -11.25 10.86
N ARG A 53 -2.26 -11.74 9.79
CA ARG A 53 -1.99 -13.06 9.21
C ARG A 53 -0.82 -13.00 8.25
N MET A 54 0.37 -13.33 8.76
CA MET A 54 1.55 -13.52 7.92
C MET A 54 1.39 -14.73 7.00
N GLY A 55 1.29 -14.48 5.70
CA GLY A 55 1.25 -15.51 4.66
C GLY A 55 0.80 -14.98 3.31
N SER A 56 1.20 -15.67 2.25
CA SER A 56 0.83 -15.33 0.87
C SER A 56 -0.68 -15.28 0.70
N GLY A 57 -1.17 -14.23 0.05
CA GLY A 57 -2.60 -13.99 -0.17
C GLY A 57 -3.33 -13.33 1.00
N ALA A 58 -2.65 -12.98 2.09
CA ALA A 58 -3.24 -12.08 3.09
C ALA A 58 -3.51 -10.72 2.45
N ALA A 59 -4.72 -10.17 2.64
CA ALA A 59 -5.03 -8.85 2.10
C ALA A 59 -4.25 -7.76 2.85
N ILE A 60 -3.94 -6.68 2.15
CA ILE A 60 -3.53 -5.43 2.78
C ILE A 60 -4.79 -4.57 2.97
N GLU A 61 -4.95 -3.96 4.14
CA GLU A 61 -6.16 -3.20 4.49
C GLU A 61 -5.84 -1.96 5.34
N LEU A 62 -6.79 -1.02 5.41
CA LEU A 62 -6.76 0.03 6.43
C LEU A 62 -7.02 -0.55 7.80
N GLN A 63 -6.19 -0.19 8.75
CA GLN A 63 -6.35 -0.51 10.15
C GLN A 63 -6.17 0.73 11.00
N VAL A 64 -6.81 0.74 12.16
CA VAL A 64 -6.51 1.74 13.19
C VAL A 64 -5.02 1.63 13.55
N ARG A 65 -4.36 2.77 13.56
CA ARG A 65 -2.94 2.94 13.85
C ARG A 65 -2.65 2.35 15.23
N GLY A 66 -1.78 1.36 15.25
CA GLY A 66 -1.26 0.74 16.46
C GLY A 66 0.24 0.52 16.38
N ASN A 67 0.79 -0.14 17.40
CA ASN A 67 2.22 -0.46 17.50
C ASN A 67 2.49 -1.94 17.17
N LYS A 68 2.06 -2.38 15.98
CA LYS A 68 2.24 -3.77 15.51
C LYS A 68 3.21 -3.83 14.33
N ALA A 69 4.07 -4.83 14.30
CA ALA A 69 5.00 -5.05 13.18
C ALA A 69 4.28 -5.34 11.84
N THR A 70 3.06 -5.90 11.88
CA THR A 70 2.16 -6.12 10.74
C THR A 70 1.64 -4.85 10.08
N GLN A 71 1.83 -3.71 10.74
CA GLN A 71 1.46 -2.38 10.28
C GLN A 71 2.68 -1.54 9.89
N ARG A 72 3.86 -2.18 9.74
CA ARG A 72 5.12 -1.51 9.45
C ARG A 72 5.80 -2.11 8.22
N TRP A 73 6.29 -1.22 7.38
CA TRP A 73 6.84 -1.53 6.07
C TRP A 73 8.26 -0.99 5.93
N ASP A 74 9.14 -1.78 5.35
CA ASP A 74 10.47 -1.36 4.93
C ASP A 74 10.42 -0.95 3.47
N LEU A 75 10.72 0.32 3.25
CA LEU A 75 10.62 1.04 1.98
C LEU A 75 12.02 1.44 1.47
N VAL A 76 13.04 1.27 2.32
CA VAL A 76 14.37 1.88 2.14
C VAL A 76 15.42 0.84 1.79
N SER A 77 15.38 -0.35 2.40
CA SER A 77 16.41 -1.37 2.18
C SER A 77 16.42 -1.93 0.76
N SER A 78 15.27 -1.90 0.09
CA SER A 78 15.06 -2.55 -1.20
C SER A 78 14.30 -1.60 -2.13
N ARG A 79 15.06 -0.90 -2.97
CA ARG A 79 14.48 0.03 -3.96
C ARG A 79 13.34 -0.64 -4.72
N ARG A 80 12.20 0.06 -4.84
CA ARG A 80 10.97 -0.37 -5.53
C ARG A 80 10.13 -1.43 -4.80
N PHE A 81 10.54 -1.96 -3.65
CA PHE A 81 9.77 -3.00 -2.95
C PHE A 81 9.29 -2.48 -1.61
N ILE A 82 8.03 -2.77 -1.28
CA ILE A 82 7.43 -2.48 0.02
C ILE A 82 7.42 -3.78 0.82
N LYS A 83 8.41 -3.98 1.68
CA LYS A 83 8.60 -5.23 2.43
C LYS A 83 7.93 -5.16 3.80
N SER A 84 7.41 -6.27 4.30
CA SER A 84 6.94 -6.35 5.69
C SER A 84 8.13 -6.23 6.65
N LYS A 85 8.06 -5.34 7.65
CA LYS A 85 9.08 -5.30 8.73
C LYS A 85 9.00 -6.51 9.66
N GLN A 86 7.84 -7.17 9.74
CA GLN A 86 7.72 -8.40 10.53
C GLN A 86 8.44 -9.59 9.87
N ASN A 87 8.35 -9.71 8.55
CA ASN A 87 9.08 -10.73 7.79
C ASN A 87 9.43 -10.19 6.39
N PRO A 88 10.69 -9.79 6.16
CA PRO A 88 11.13 -9.21 4.88
C PRO A 88 11.08 -10.17 3.67
N SER A 89 10.80 -11.45 3.87
CA SER A 89 10.52 -12.40 2.77
C SER A 89 9.15 -12.15 2.12
N PHE A 90 8.31 -11.29 2.70
CA PHE A 90 7.00 -10.93 2.16
C PHE A 90 6.91 -9.45 1.80
N VAL A 91 6.21 -9.16 0.70
CA VAL A 91 6.08 -7.82 0.11
C VAL A 91 4.65 -7.52 -0.31
N MET A 92 4.33 -6.25 -0.54
CA MET A 92 3.09 -5.86 -1.21
C MET A 92 3.13 -6.25 -2.69
N ASP A 93 2.11 -6.98 -3.12
CA ASP A 93 2.01 -7.60 -4.43
C ASP A 93 0.62 -7.33 -5.03
N SER A 94 0.58 -6.94 -6.30
CA SER A 94 -0.68 -6.85 -7.03
C SER A 94 -1.13 -8.24 -7.49
N TYR A 95 -2.24 -8.72 -6.93
CA TYR A 95 -2.70 -10.09 -7.10
C TYR A 95 -2.71 -10.53 -8.57
N ASN A 96 -2.07 -11.66 -8.87
CA ASN A 96 -1.92 -12.23 -10.22
C ASN A 96 -1.39 -11.24 -11.28
N ARG A 97 -0.59 -10.25 -10.88
CA ARG A 97 -0.08 -9.18 -11.76
C ARG A 97 -1.20 -8.33 -12.38
N GLY A 98 -2.39 -8.34 -11.79
CA GLY A 98 -3.53 -7.57 -12.26
C GLY A 98 -3.24 -6.07 -12.15
N THR A 99 -3.64 -5.32 -13.18
CA THR A 99 -3.53 -3.85 -13.20
C THR A 99 -4.87 -3.17 -13.40
N ASN A 100 -5.95 -3.94 -13.53
CA ASN A 100 -7.29 -3.40 -13.64
C ASN A 100 -7.73 -2.73 -12.33
N GLN A 101 -8.62 -1.73 -12.45
CA GLN A 101 -9.23 -1.09 -11.29
C GLN A 101 -9.87 -2.14 -10.38
N GLY A 102 -9.63 -2.00 -9.08
CA GLY A 102 -10.13 -2.90 -8.05
C GLY A 102 -9.28 -4.16 -7.85
N ASN A 103 -8.20 -4.37 -8.61
CA ASN A 103 -7.33 -5.54 -8.38
C ASN A 103 -6.76 -5.51 -6.95
N PRO A 104 -6.86 -6.59 -6.17
CA PRO A 104 -6.41 -6.59 -4.77
C PRO A 104 -4.89 -6.42 -4.64
N ILE A 105 -4.49 -5.67 -3.61
CA ILE A 105 -3.11 -5.71 -3.10
C ILE A 105 -3.06 -6.71 -1.95
N ILE A 106 -2.13 -7.65 -2.07
CA ILE A 106 -1.92 -8.72 -1.10
C ILE A 106 -0.50 -8.70 -0.57
N LEU A 107 -0.30 -9.37 0.56
CA LEU A 107 0.99 -9.83 0.99
C LEU A 107 1.36 -11.08 0.19
N PHE A 108 2.55 -11.11 -0.40
CA PHE A 108 3.03 -12.29 -1.11
C PHE A 108 4.53 -12.49 -0.88
N GLU A 109 4.98 -13.73 -0.98
CA GLU A 109 6.39 -14.07 -0.89
C GLU A 109 7.17 -13.37 -2.01
N PHE A 110 8.33 -12.82 -1.65
CA PHE A 110 9.16 -12.06 -2.57
C PHE A 110 9.64 -12.95 -3.73
N ASN A 111 9.31 -12.55 -4.95
CA ASN A 111 9.70 -13.21 -6.19
C ASN A 111 10.29 -12.24 -7.24
N GLY A 112 10.35 -10.94 -6.93
CA GLY A 112 10.96 -9.92 -7.79
C GLY A 112 10.15 -9.54 -9.04
N SER A 113 8.94 -10.07 -9.20
CA SER A 113 8.10 -9.77 -10.35
C SER A 113 7.65 -8.29 -10.39
N GLU A 114 7.17 -7.84 -11.54
CA GLU A 114 6.64 -6.48 -11.72
C GLU A 114 5.46 -6.18 -10.79
N ALA A 115 4.67 -7.18 -10.39
CA ALA A 115 3.57 -7.02 -9.45
C ALA A 115 4.01 -6.57 -8.05
N GLN A 116 5.29 -6.76 -7.72
CA GLN A 116 5.88 -6.41 -6.42
C GLN A 116 6.61 -5.06 -6.46
N GLN A 117 6.66 -4.43 -7.64
CA GLN A 117 7.43 -3.21 -7.84
C GLN A 117 6.54 -1.97 -7.78
N TRP A 118 6.92 -1.04 -6.92
CA TRP A 118 6.21 0.19 -6.65
C TRP A 118 7.14 1.39 -6.85
N VAL A 119 6.60 2.48 -7.40
CA VAL A 119 7.31 3.75 -7.54
C VAL A 119 6.57 4.78 -6.69
N PHE A 120 7.31 5.44 -5.80
CA PHE A 120 6.81 6.54 -5.01
C PHE A 120 6.80 7.80 -5.89
N VAL A 121 5.62 8.36 -6.09
CA VAL A 121 5.42 9.56 -6.90
C VAL A 121 5.04 10.71 -5.97
N PRO A 122 5.82 11.79 -5.92
CA PRO A 122 5.47 13.00 -5.20
C PRO A 122 4.10 13.56 -5.62
N MET A 123 3.35 14.13 -4.67
CA MET A 123 1.98 14.60 -4.89
C MET A 123 1.86 15.67 -5.98
N ASP A 124 2.84 16.58 -6.04
CA ASP A 124 2.94 17.64 -7.04
C ASP A 124 3.06 17.10 -8.47
N MET A 125 3.62 15.91 -8.66
CA MET A 125 3.65 15.22 -9.96
C MET A 125 2.30 14.58 -10.34
N LEU A 126 1.41 14.32 -9.38
CA LEU A 126 0.06 13.81 -9.65
C LEU A 126 -0.89 14.92 -10.10
N THR A 127 -0.78 16.11 -9.53
CA THR A 127 -1.64 17.26 -9.88
C THR A 127 -1.22 17.96 -11.17
N ALA A 128 0.05 17.83 -11.59
CA ALA A 128 0.53 18.37 -12.86
C ALA A 128 -0.10 17.72 -14.11
N ASN A 129 -0.78 16.58 -13.95
CA ASN A 129 -1.43 15.84 -15.04
C ASN A 129 -2.97 15.91 -14.99
N SER A 130 -3.55 16.73 -14.11
CA SER A 130 -4.98 17.02 -14.09
C SER A 130 -5.21 18.35 -14.81
N PRO A 131 -5.75 18.38 -16.04
CA PRO A 131 -6.21 19.64 -16.62
C PRO A 131 -7.35 20.19 -15.76
N GLU A 132 -7.33 21.51 -15.52
CA GLU A 132 -8.40 22.26 -14.86
C GLU A 132 -9.78 22.00 -15.47
#